data_AF-A0A8S3Q4N6-F1
#
_entry.id   AF-A0A8S3Q4N6-F1
#
_cell.length_a   1.000
_cell.length_b   1.000
_cell.length_c   1.000
_cell.angle_alpha   90.00
_cell.angle_beta   90.00
_cell.angle_gamma   90.00
#
_symmetry.space_group_name_H-M   'P 1'
#
loop_
_entity.id
_entity.type
_entity.pdbx_description
1 polymer ?
#
loop_
_entity_poly.entity_id
_entity_poly.type
_entity_poly.pdbx_seq_one_letter_code
_entity_poly.pdbx_strand_id
1 'polypeptide(L)'
;MESGEYKQLYDFLCDDQYPPEFENNDRRSFRRKVNTLRIKNLSGCVQVKMDDYDYDLLPTFDMDEYDPNEDGLLEFYYQEDKLGMTVTSGSVALQKDGQNLIGISIGGGAPLCPCLYIVQIFDNTPASKEGTLASGDELVGVSGQSVKGKTKVEVAKMIQSIKEEVTINYNNLHADPKQGKSLDIVLKKVKHRVVETMNTNTADALGLSRAILCNDGLVKKLEELEKVAEMYKGLIGLTKSLLKTTFELSQSHKAFGEVFSAIGLIAIWKDLLSKMLKTAKPMITDLNTYLNKAVPDTRLTIKKYLDVKFEYLAYCLKVKEMDDEEYSYAALQEPLYRVETGNYEYRLILRCRQDARTRFAKMRSDVLVKLELLDQKHVQDIVFQLQRFVSAMAKYHNDCHGVMKEAVVFPIEVDLSRGTFTYDTTNQFNDEEDEEEEEQEEEVVTESRGETTAPYSDNLINTD
;
A
#
# COMPACT_ATOMS: atom_id res chain seq x y z
N MET A 1 -8.69 27.22 37.88
CA MET A 1 -7.53 26.70 37.12
C MET A 1 -6.76 27.87 36.55
N GLU A 2 -5.43 27.85 36.63
CA GLU A 2 -4.55 28.87 36.06
C GLU A 2 -4.70 28.93 34.54
N SER A 3 -4.60 30.12 33.95
CA SER A 3 -4.79 30.40 32.52
C SER A 3 -3.93 29.55 31.57
N GLY A 4 -2.86 28.93 32.06
CA GLY A 4 -1.97 28.05 31.30
C GLY A 4 -2.57 26.70 30.89
N GLU A 5 -3.38 26.05 31.73
CA GLU A 5 -3.99 24.75 31.38
C GLU A 5 -5.07 24.90 30.29
N TYR A 6 -5.84 26.00 30.34
CA TYR A 6 -6.84 26.33 29.31
C TYR A 6 -6.22 26.58 27.94
N LYS A 7 -5.07 27.28 27.90
CA LYS A 7 -4.32 27.53 26.67
C LYS A 7 -3.79 26.24 26.05
N GLN A 8 -3.20 25.34 26.85
CA GLN A 8 -2.75 24.03 26.37
C GLN A 8 -3.89 23.11 25.87
N LEU A 9 -5.09 23.28 26.41
CA LEU A 9 -6.29 22.52 26.00
C LEU A 9 -6.88 23.07 24.70
N TYR A 10 -6.94 24.39 24.59
CA TYR A 10 -7.35 25.10 23.37
C TYR A 10 -6.36 24.82 22.24
N ASP A 11 -5.05 24.93 22.50
CA ASP A 11 -4.00 24.62 21.53
C ASP A 11 -4.05 23.14 21.10
N PHE A 12 -4.42 22.20 21.98
CA PHE A 12 -4.61 20.78 21.61
C PHE A 12 -5.85 20.53 20.72
N LEU A 13 -6.95 21.26 20.97
CA LEU A 13 -8.19 21.15 20.20
C LEU A 13 -8.11 21.92 18.87
N CYS A 14 -7.30 22.97 18.83
CA CYS A 14 -7.00 23.79 17.65
C CYS A 14 -5.72 23.39 16.92
N ASP A 15 -4.95 22.43 17.45
CA ASP A 15 -3.92 21.68 16.71
C ASP A 15 -4.64 20.79 15.69
N ASP A 16 -5.12 21.45 14.63
CA ASP A 16 -5.11 20.87 13.32
C ASP A 16 -3.65 20.59 12.97
N GLN A 17 -3.20 19.36 13.26
CA GLN A 17 -2.28 18.71 12.34
C GLN A 17 -3.01 18.55 11.01
N TYR A 18 -3.13 19.66 10.27
CA TYR A 18 -3.06 19.59 8.83
C TYR A 18 -1.82 18.73 8.53
N PRO A 19 -1.93 17.63 7.77
CA PRO A 19 -0.75 17.22 7.01
C PRO A 19 -0.29 18.48 6.26
N PRO A 20 1.02 18.79 6.20
CA PRO A 20 1.48 19.95 5.46
C PRO A 20 1.24 19.69 3.96
N GLU A 21 0.01 19.86 3.51
CA GLU A 21 -0.33 19.98 2.11
C GLU A 21 -0.48 21.47 1.83
N PHE A 22 0.57 21.97 1.20
CA PHE A 22 0.59 23.16 0.37
C PHE A 22 0.29 24.48 1.09
N GLU A 23 1.26 24.91 1.90
CA GLU A 23 1.60 26.34 1.85
C GLU A 23 1.95 26.70 0.40
N ASN A 24 1.11 27.56 -0.17
CA ASN A 24 1.29 28.24 -1.45
C ASN A 24 2.49 29.19 -1.38
N ASN A 25 3.70 28.63 -1.32
CA ASN A 25 4.93 29.39 -1.45
C ASN A 25 5.92 28.77 -2.43
N ASP A 26 5.42 28.03 -3.44
CA ASP A 26 6.30 27.53 -4.50
C ASP A 26 5.75 27.54 -5.94
N ARG A 27 4.79 28.43 -6.22
CA ARG A 27 4.41 28.78 -7.61
C ARG A 27 5.30 29.86 -8.26
N ARG A 28 6.32 30.36 -7.55
CA ARG A 28 7.31 31.32 -8.11
C ARG A 28 8.74 30.79 -8.22
N SER A 29 9.10 29.65 -7.60
CA SER A 29 10.45 29.07 -7.75
C SER A 29 10.54 28.04 -8.89
N PHE A 30 9.46 27.30 -9.19
CA PHE A 30 9.49 26.33 -10.29
C PHE A 30 9.36 26.97 -11.69
N ARG A 31 8.77 28.18 -11.78
CA ARG A 31 8.70 28.95 -13.04
C ARG A 31 9.97 29.76 -13.35
N ARG A 32 10.90 29.87 -12.41
CA ARG A 32 12.20 30.55 -12.62
C ARG A 32 13.34 29.60 -12.95
N LYS A 33 13.28 28.32 -12.56
CA LYS A 33 14.29 27.31 -12.95
C LYS A 33 14.06 26.65 -14.31
N VAL A 34 12.87 26.79 -14.91
CA VAL A 34 12.57 26.29 -16.26
C VAL A 34 12.77 27.37 -17.35
N ASN A 35 13.01 28.63 -16.97
CA ASN A 35 13.22 29.75 -17.91
C ASN A 35 14.62 30.40 -17.85
N THR A 36 15.61 29.76 -17.23
CA THR A 36 17.02 30.22 -17.25
C THR A 36 17.97 29.32 -18.04
N LEU A 37 17.45 28.42 -18.88
CA LEU A 37 18.26 27.63 -19.83
C LEU A 37 17.72 27.77 -21.25
N ARG A 38 17.42 29.00 -21.67
CA ARG A 38 17.35 29.33 -23.08
C ARG A 38 17.92 30.73 -23.32
N ILE A 39 18.98 30.74 -24.12
CA ILE A 39 19.50 31.86 -24.91
C ILE A 39 20.23 32.94 -24.11
N LYS A 40 21.52 32.70 -23.84
CA LYS A 40 22.55 33.71 -24.11
C LYS A 40 23.63 33.06 -24.97
N ASN A 41 23.67 33.48 -26.24
CA ASN A 41 24.79 33.30 -27.13
C ASN A 41 26.07 33.75 -26.43
N LEU A 42 27.05 32.85 -26.34
CA LEU A 42 28.45 33.19 -26.30
C LEU A 42 29.13 32.30 -27.32
N SER A 43 29.44 32.93 -28.45
CA SER A 43 30.49 32.56 -29.38
C SER A 43 31.69 31.98 -28.64
N GLY A 44 31.89 30.68 -28.79
CA GLY A 44 33.06 29.96 -28.29
C GLY A 44 33.21 28.72 -29.14
N CYS A 45 33.96 28.86 -30.24
CA CYS A 45 34.39 27.74 -31.05
C CYS A 45 35.24 26.82 -30.16
N VAL A 46 34.67 25.70 -29.72
CA VAL A 46 35.43 24.59 -29.16
C VAL A 46 35.65 23.62 -30.31
N GLN A 47 36.83 23.68 -30.91
CA GLN A 47 37.32 22.63 -31.78
C GLN A 47 37.49 21.36 -30.93
N VAL A 48 36.55 20.44 -31.04
CA VAL A 48 36.76 19.06 -30.61
C VAL A 48 37.59 18.42 -31.73
N LYS A 49 38.87 18.16 -31.46
CA LYS A 49 39.64 17.24 -32.28
C LYS A 49 38.96 15.88 -32.17
N MET A 50 38.43 15.39 -33.29
CA MET A 50 38.20 13.97 -33.43
C MET A 50 39.58 13.34 -33.57
N ASP A 51 40.00 12.58 -32.57
CA ASP A 51 41.10 11.66 -32.74
C ASP A 51 40.60 10.54 -33.65
N ASP A 52 41.29 10.33 -34.77
CA ASP A 52 41.01 9.29 -35.76
C ASP A 52 41.06 7.92 -35.07
N TYR A 53 39.89 7.33 -34.83
CA TYR A 53 39.80 5.91 -34.51
C TYR A 53 39.91 5.15 -35.83
N ASP A 54 41.12 4.65 -36.09
CA ASP A 54 41.40 3.71 -37.17
C ASP A 54 40.60 2.43 -36.88
N TYR A 55 39.52 2.21 -37.63
CA TYR A 55 38.83 0.94 -37.63
C TYR A 55 39.65 0.00 -38.50
N ASP A 56 40.50 -0.81 -37.87
CA ASP A 56 41.04 -1.99 -38.52
C ASP A 56 39.85 -2.89 -38.92
N LEU A 57 39.50 -2.85 -40.21
CA LEU A 57 38.55 -3.78 -40.80
C LEU A 57 39.09 -5.19 -40.52
N LEU A 58 38.27 -6.02 -39.85
CA LEU A 58 38.54 -7.45 -39.73
C LEU A 58 38.89 -7.99 -41.13
N PRO A 59 39.92 -8.86 -41.25
CA PRO A 59 40.31 -9.40 -42.54
C PRO A 59 39.09 -9.98 -43.25
N THR A 60 38.78 -9.48 -44.44
CA THR A 60 37.78 -10.09 -45.30
C THR A 60 38.32 -11.46 -45.69
N PHE A 61 37.77 -12.50 -45.07
CA PHE A 61 38.10 -13.88 -45.37
C PHE A 61 37.52 -14.20 -46.76
N ASP A 62 38.38 -14.23 -47.78
CA ASP A 62 38.00 -14.67 -49.12
C ASP A 62 37.88 -16.20 -49.11
N MET A 63 36.64 -16.69 -49.15
CA MET A 63 36.31 -18.13 -49.19
C MET A 63 36.86 -18.84 -50.44
N ASP A 64 37.27 -18.08 -51.46
CA ASP A 64 37.77 -18.59 -52.73
C ASP A 64 39.29 -18.90 -52.69
N GLU A 65 40.00 -18.52 -51.63
CA GLU A 65 41.44 -18.76 -51.47
C GLU A 65 41.78 -19.92 -50.49
N TYR A 66 40.76 -20.64 -50.00
CA TYR A 66 40.92 -21.74 -49.04
C TYR A 66 41.36 -23.05 -49.74
N ASP A 67 42.61 -23.49 -49.52
CA ASP A 67 43.09 -24.84 -49.90
C ASP A 67 42.92 -25.80 -48.70
N PRO A 68 42.01 -26.79 -48.79
CA PRO A 68 41.74 -27.73 -47.69
C PRO A 68 42.93 -28.62 -47.31
N ASN A 69 44.02 -28.62 -48.08
CA ASN A 69 45.18 -29.50 -47.87
C ASN A 69 46.37 -28.82 -47.17
N GLU A 70 46.46 -27.49 -47.18
CA GLU A 70 47.50 -26.73 -46.46
C GLU A 70 47.02 -26.23 -45.10
N ASP A 71 45.75 -25.85 -44.99
CA ASP A 71 45.16 -25.29 -43.77
C ASP A 71 44.46 -26.39 -42.96
N GLY A 72 45.24 -27.14 -42.20
CA GLY A 72 44.72 -28.20 -41.34
C GLY A 72 43.53 -27.73 -40.49
N LEU A 73 42.39 -28.42 -40.63
CA LEU A 73 41.16 -28.34 -39.82
C LEU A 73 41.26 -27.34 -38.65
N LEU A 74 40.95 -26.07 -38.92
CA LEU A 74 40.62 -25.12 -37.88
C LEU A 74 39.29 -25.58 -37.26
N GLU A 75 39.39 -26.44 -36.24
CA GLU A 75 38.38 -26.53 -35.18
C GLU A 75 38.21 -25.10 -34.65
N PHE A 76 37.22 -24.36 -35.15
CA PHE A 76 36.74 -23.15 -34.50
C PHE A 76 36.22 -23.58 -33.13
N TYR A 77 37.10 -23.52 -32.12
CA TYR A 77 36.71 -23.67 -30.72
C TYR A 77 35.75 -22.52 -30.42
N TYR A 78 34.44 -22.76 -30.53
CA TYR A 78 33.43 -21.85 -30.03
C TYR A 78 33.71 -21.61 -28.55
N GLN A 79 34.22 -20.42 -28.24
CA GLN A 79 34.58 -20.05 -26.88
C GLN A 79 33.30 -20.02 -26.04
N GLU A 80 33.22 -20.88 -25.01
CA GLU A 80 32.08 -20.92 -24.09
C GLU A 80 31.93 -19.55 -23.39
N ASP A 81 30.82 -18.84 -23.64
CA ASP A 81 30.51 -17.60 -22.91
C ASP A 81 29.98 -17.94 -21.52
N LYS A 82 30.90 -18.02 -20.56
CA LYS A 82 30.60 -18.29 -19.14
C LYS A 82 30.10 -17.06 -18.40
N LEU A 83 30.03 -15.88 -19.03
CA LEU A 83 29.71 -14.59 -18.40
C LEU A 83 30.54 -14.28 -17.14
N GLY A 84 31.75 -14.85 -17.04
CA GLY A 84 32.62 -14.74 -15.87
C GLY A 84 32.21 -15.56 -14.64
N MET A 85 31.22 -16.46 -14.76
CA MET A 85 30.78 -17.33 -13.67
C MET A 85 31.79 -18.45 -13.40
N THR A 86 31.94 -18.79 -12.11
CA THR A 86 32.80 -19.90 -11.69
C THR A 86 31.94 -21.11 -11.32
N VAL A 87 32.53 -22.29 -11.40
CA VAL A 87 31.85 -23.55 -11.12
C VAL A 87 32.58 -24.32 -10.02
N THR A 88 31.84 -24.86 -9.06
CA THR A 88 32.37 -25.77 -8.05
C THR A 88 31.66 -27.11 -8.13
N SER A 89 32.43 -28.18 -8.36
CA SER A 89 31.89 -29.54 -8.42
C SER A 89 31.58 -30.05 -7.00
N GLY A 90 30.47 -30.77 -6.88
CA GLY A 90 30.02 -31.38 -5.64
C GLY A 90 29.23 -32.66 -5.91
N SER A 91 28.94 -33.39 -4.82
CA SER A 91 28.10 -34.58 -4.85
C SER A 91 27.20 -34.56 -3.62
N VAL A 92 25.93 -34.88 -3.82
CA VAL A 92 24.90 -34.87 -2.77
C VAL A 92 24.08 -36.15 -2.83
N ALA A 93 23.90 -36.80 -1.69
CA ALA A 93 23.00 -37.94 -1.54
C ALA A 93 21.62 -37.47 -1.08
N LEU A 94 20.58 -37.77 -1.86
CA LEU A 94 19.21 -37.38 -1.58
C LEU A 94 18.35 -38.61 -1.31
N GLN A 95 17.71 -38.65 -0.15
CA GLN A 95 16.67 -39.62 0.15
C GLN A 95 15.38 -39.22 -0.56
N LYS A 96 14.84 -40.12 -1.36
CA LYS A 96 13.63 -39.87 -2.14
C LYS A 96 12.39 -39.83 -1.26
N ASP A 97 11.36 -39.14 -1.75
CA ASP A 97 10.06 -39.13 -1.09
C ASP A 97 9.28 -40.45 -1.32
N GLY A 98 8.11 -40.55 -0.70
CA GLY A 98 7.23 -41.71 -0.85
C GLY A 98 6.71 -41.95 -2.28
N GLN A 99 6.91 -41.00 -3.21
CA GLN A 99 6.59 -41.11 -4.63
C GLN A 99 7.83 -41.45 -5.47
N ASN A 100 8.97 -41.75 -4.84
CA ASN A 100 10.26 -42.02 -5.48
C ASN A 100 10.80 -40.82 -6.29
N LEU A 101 10.44 -39.60 -5.91
CA LEU A 101 10.87 -38.34 -6.51
C LEU A 101 11.84 -37.58 -5.60
N ILE A 102 12.72 -36.77 -6.22
CA ILE A 102 13.63 -35.86 -5.51
C ILE A 102 13.17 -34.40 -5.53
N GLY A 103 12.29 -34.03 -6.47
CA GLY A 103 11.70 -32.69 -6.55
C GLY A 103 12.48 -31.63 -7.32
N ILE A 104 13.13 -32.02 -8.42
CA ILE A 104 13.78 -31.08 -9.35
C ILE A 104 13.17 -31.16 -10.75
N SER A 105 13.20 -30.04 -11.48
CA SER A 105 12.93 -29.96 -12.92
C SER A 105 14.25 -29.80 -13.67
N ILE A 106 14.41 -30.53 -14.77
CA ILE A 106 15.65 -30.61 -15.56
C ILE A 106 15.43 -29.93 -16.92
N GLY A 107 16.37 -29.06 -17.29
CA GLY A 107 16.44 -28.37 -18.58
C GLY A 107 17.70 -28.75 -19.36
N GLY A 108 17.78 -28.30 -20.61
CA GLY A 108 18.88 -28.60 -21.51
C GLY A 108 18.92 -30.06 -21.99
N GLY A 109 20.13 -30.59 -22.14
CA GLY A 109 20.42 -31.93 -22.65
C GLY A 109 20.45 -32.04 -24.18
N ALA A 110 20.91 -33.21 -24.64
CA ALA A 110 21.06 -33.50 -26.06
C ALA A 110 19.70 -33.51 -26.80
N PRO A 111 19.67 -33.16 -28.11
CA PRO A 111 20.81 -32.77 -28.96
C PRO A 111 21.15 -31.27 -28.92
N LEU A 112 20.28 -30.43 -28.36
CA LEU A 112 20.37 -28.97 -28.49
C LEU A 112 21.37 -28.31 -27.54
N CYS A 113 21.53 -28.85 -26.32
CA CYS A 113 22.38 -28.28 -25.29
C CYS A 113 23.39 -29.31 -24.77
N PRO A 114 24.69 -28.97 -24.66
CA PRO A 114 25.73 -29.92 -24.24
C PRO A 114 25.64 -30.33 -22.77
N CYS A 115 24.98 -29.52 -21.93
CA CYS A 115 24.84 -29.74 -20.50
C CYS A 115 23.37 -29.90 -20.08
N LEU A 116 23.15 -30.57 -18.95
CA LEU A 116 21.85 -30.59 -18.27
C LEU A 116 21.93 -29.70 -17.04
N TYR A 117 20.87 -28.96 -16.74
CA TYR A 117 20.85 -28.07 -15.59
C TYR A 117 19.48 -28.09 -14.89
N ILE A 118 19.48 -27.65 -13.63
CA ILE A 118 18.28 -27.59 -12.80
C ILE A 118 17.49 -26.33 -13.15
N VAL A 119 16.27 -26.48 -13.68
CA VAL A 119 15.36 -25.36 -13.98
C VAL A 119 14.67 -24.87 -12.70
N GLN A 120 14.17 -25.80 -11.91
CA GLN A 120 13.37 -25.48 -10.72
C GLN A 120 13.54 -26.54 -9.65
N ILE A 121 13.60 -26.09 -8.41
CA ILE A 121 13.43 -26.94 -7.23
C ILE A 121 12.03 -26.68 -6.66
N PHE A 122 11.29 -27.77 -6.44
CA PHE A 122 9.93 -27.72 -5.90
C PHE A 122 9.96 -27.68 -4.38
N ASP A 123 9.14 -26.82 -3.78
CA ASP A 123 9.06 -26.69 -2.32
C ASP A 123 8.59 -27.99 -1.67
N ASN A 124 9.00 -28.23 -0.41
CA ASN A 124 8.66 -29.41 0.39
C ASN A 124 9.16 -30.77 -0.15
N THR A 125 10.05 -30.76 -1.13
CA THR A 125 10.67 -31.97 -1.68
C THR A 125 12.03 -32.29 -1.05
N PRO A 126 12.58 -33.50 -1.21
CA PRO A 126 13.91 -33.84 -0.68
C PRO A 126 15.01 -32.87 -1.09
N ALA A 127 15.08 -32.48 -2.37
CA ALA A 127 16.07 -31.53 -2.86
C ALA A 127 15.93 -30.15 -2.21
N SER A 128 14.68 -29.69 -1.98
CA SER A 128 14.43 -28.42 -1.30
C SER A 128 14.79 -28.44 0.17
N LYS A 129 14.63 -29.57 0.87
CA LYS A 129 14.93 -29.70 2.30
C LYS A 129 16.43 -29.83 2.55
N GLU A 130 17.13 -30.49 1.64
CA GLU A 130 18.57 -30.67 1.71
C GLU A 130 19.30 -29.35 1.37
N GLY A 131 18.84 -28.63 0.35
CA GLY A 131 19.20 -27.22 0.13
C GLY A 131 20.58 -26.98 -0.50
N THR A 132 21.33 -28.02 -0.87
CA THR A 132 22.64 -27.89 -1.54
C THR A 132 22.48 -27.59 -3.03
N LEU A 133 21.46 -28.16 -3.68
CA LEU A 133 21.15 -27.88 -5.07
C LEU A 133 20.39 -26.57 -5.23
N ALA A 134 20.64 -25.86 -6.33
CA ALA A 134 19.88 -24.66 -6.70
C ALA A 134 19.66 -24.56 -8.22
N SER A 135 18.63 -23.81 -8.62
CA SER A 135 18.29 -23.52 -10.02
C SER A 135 19.47 -22.86 -10.74
N GLY A 136 19.81 -23.39 -11.92
CA GLY A 136 20.99 -22.99 -12.70
C GLY A 136 22.21 -23.90 -12.50
N ASP A 137 22.22 -24.79 -11.50
CA ASP A 137 23.30 -25.77 -11.32
C ASP A 137 23.30 -26.78 -12.46
N GLU A 138 24.49 -27.20 -12.89
CA GLU A 138 24.66 -28.23 -13.90
C GLU A 138 24.64 -29.62 -13.24
N LEU A 139 23.95 -30.56 -13.88
CA LEU A 139 23.94 -31.97 -13.54
C LEU A 139 25.04 -32.67 -14.34
N VAL A 140 25.99 -33.28 -13.65
CA VAL A 140 27.17 -33.93 -14.25
C VAL A 140 27.06 -35.45 -14.18
N GLY A 141 26.41 -35.98 -13.14
CA GLY A 141 26.22 -37.41 -12.97
C GLY A 141 25.07 -37.80 -12.04
N VAL A 142 24.59 -39.02 -12.20
CA VAL A 142 23.59 -39.66 -11.33
C VAL A 142 24.15 -41.01 -10.87
N SER A 143 24.36 -41.15 -9.56
CA SER A 143 24.85 -42.37 -8.88
C SER A 143 26.08 -42.99 -9.56
N GLY A 144 27.08 -42.14 -9.82
CA GLY A 144 28.35 -42.52 -10.45
C GLY A 144 28.33 -42.60 -11.98
N GLN A 145 27.17 -42.51 -12.62
CA GLN A 145 27.07 -42.50 -14.09
C GLN A 145 27.05 -41.07 -14.63
N SER A 146 27.88 -40.79 -15.64
CA SER A 146 27.85 -39.49 -16.33
C SER A 146 26.52 -39.27 -17.05
N VAL A 147 26.03 -38.03 -17.00
CA VAL A 147 24.84 -37.59 -17.75
C VAL A 147 25.15 -36.75 -18.98
N LYS A 148 26.43 -36.47 -19.25
CA LYS A 148 26.85 -35.70 -20.44
C LYS A 148 26.39 -36.41 -21.72
N GLY A 149 25.80 -35.65 -22.65
CA GLY A 149 25.29 -36.17 -23.92
C GLY A 149 23.96 -36.93 -23.84
N LYS A 150 23.34 -37.03 -22.66
CA LYS A 150 22.01 -37.66 -22.50
C LYS A 150 20.89 -36.62 -22.64
N THR A 151 19.69 -37.11 -22.97
CA THR A 151 18.50 -36.26 -23.02
C THR A 151 17.92 -36.02 -21.62
N LYS A 152 17.18 -34.92 -21.43
CA LYS A 152 16.47 -34.65 -20.16
C LYS A 152 15.54 -35.80 -19.72
N VAL A 153 14.94 -36.51 -20.67
CA VAL A 153 14.06 -37.66 -20.42
C VAL A 153 14.85 -38.87 -19.91
N GLU A 154 16.03 -39.14 -20.49
CA GLU A 154 16.90 -40.23 -20.04
C GLU A 154 17.43 -39.98 -18.62
N VAL A 155 17.84 -38.76 -18.32
CA VAL A 155 18.30 -38.39 -16.96
C VAL A 155 17.19 -38.52 -15.94
N ALA A 156 15.97 -38.07 -16.27
CA ALA A 156 14.80 -38.27 -15.42
C ALA A 156 14.54 -39.77 -15.15
N LYS A 157 14.63 -40.62 -16.18
CA LYS A 157 14.48 -42.08 -16.05
C LYS A 157 15.59 -42.71 -15.20
N MET A 158 16.84 -42.27 -15.34
CA MET A 158 17.96 -42.75 -14.52
C MET A 158 17.79 -42.39 -13.04
N ILE A 159 17.31 -41.18 -12.75
CA ILE A 159 17.00 -40.79 -11.38
C ILE A 159 15.86 -41.68 -10.87
N GLN A 160 14.80 -41.88 -11.64
CA GLN A 160 13.64 -42.68 -11.23
C GLN A 160 13.94 -44.18 -11.04
N SER A 161 14.87 -44.76 -11.79
CA SER A 161 15.18 -46.20 -11.70
C SER A 161 15.87 -46.60 -10.40
N ILE A 162 16.59 -45.66 -9.77
CA ILE A 162 17.23 -45.86 -8.47
C ILE A 162 16.17 -45.78 -7.37
N LYS A 163 16.21 -46.69 -6.40
CA LYS A 163 15.24 -46.70 -5.28
C LYS A 163 15.90 -46.14 -4.01
N GLU A 164 15.06 -45.55 -3.16
CA GLU A 164 15.42 -45.03 -1.83
C GLU A 164 16.36 -43.82 -1.84
N GLU A 165 17.62 -43.99 -2.22
CA GLU A 165 18.65 -42.95 -2.17
C GLU A 165 19.30 -42.77 -3.54
N VAL A 166 19.43 -41.52 -3.98
CA VAL A 166 20.12 -41.18 -5.23
C VAL A 166 21.24 -40.18 -4.96
N THR A 167 22.43 -40.47 -5.47
CA THR A 167 23.54 -39.51 -5.44
C THR A 167 23.52 -38.67 -6.72
N ILE A 168 23.53 -37.35 -6.58
CA ILE A 168 23.59 -36.39 -7.69
C ILE A 168 24.96 -35.72 -7.68
N ASN A 169 25.70 -35.86 -8.77
CA ASN A 169 26.94 -35.12 -9.00
C ASN A 169 26.59 -33.85 -9.77
N TYR A 170 26.93 -32.71 -9.21
CA TYR A 170 26.53 -31.40 -9.73
C TYR A 170 27.71 -30.43 -9.79
N ASN A 171 27.51 -29.40 -10.59
CA ASN A 171 28.41 -28.28 -10.78
C ASN A 171 27.64 -27.03 -10.34
N ASN A 172 27.98 -26.52 -9.16
CA ASN A 172 27.36 -25.32 -8.61
C ASN A 172 27.82 -24.11 -9.43
N LEU A 173 26.86 -23.37 -9.97
CA LEU A 173 27.12 -22.14 -10.72
C LEU A 173 27.14 -20.94 -9.77
N HIS A 174 28.30 -20.34 -9.56
CA HIS A 174 28.44 -19.10 -8.78
C HIS A 174 28.11 -17.91 -9.66
N ALA A 175 26.81 -17.61 -9.72
CA ALA A 175 26.25 -16.45 -10.38
C ALA A 175 26.19 -15.24 -9.43
N ASP A 176 26.66 -14.06 -9.86
CA ASP A 176 26.41 -12.82 -9.12
C ASP A 176 25.00 -12.29 -9.45
N PRO A 177 24.07 -12.20 -8.47
CA PRO A 177 22.73 -11.67 -8.70
C PRO A 177 22.69 -10.25 -9.28
N LYS A 178 23.78 -9.48 -9.19
CA LYS A 178 23.89 -8.16 -9.82
C LYS A 178 23.90 -8.25 -11.35
N GLN A 179 24.52 -9.27 -11.92
CA GLN A 179 24.57 -9.47 -13.37
C GLN A 179 23.18 -9.72 -13.96
N GLY A 180 22.29 -10.38 -13.20
CA GLY A 180 20.90 -10.60 -13.59
C GLY A 180 19.98 -9.38 -13.49
N LYS A 181 20.47 -8.21 -13.08
CA LYS A 181 19.68 -6.96 -12.98
C LYS A 181 19.86 -6.10 -14.24
N SER A 182 19.33 -6.57 -15.35
CA SER A 182 19.38 -5.84 -16.62
C SER A 182 18.28 -4.77 -16.72
N LEU A 183 18.48 -3.80 -17.63
CA LEU A 183 17.45 -2.82 -18.01
C LEU A 183 16.14 -3.50 -18.40
N ASP A 184 16.24 -4.64 -19.09
CA ASP A 184 15.11 -5.46 -19.50
C ASP A 184 14.26 -5.94 -18.29
N ILE A 185 14.91 -6.44 -17.22
CA ILE A 185 14.21 -6.80 -15.97
C ILE A 185 13.55 -5.59 -15.33
N VAL A 186 14.19 -4.42 -15.36
CA VAL A 186 13.61 -3.17 -14.83
C VAL A 186 12.37 -2.76 -15.62
N LEU A 187 12.41 -2.82 -16.95
CA LEU A 187 11.27 -2.51 -17.82
C LEU A 187 10.12 -3.50 -17.59
N LYS A 188 10.41 -4.79 -17.46
CA LYS A 188 9.43 -5.83 -17.11
C LYS A 188 8.79 -5.58 -15.74
N LYS A 189 9.57 -5.14 -14.75
CA LYS A 189 9.06 -4.76 -13.43
C LYS A 189 8.12 -3.55 -13.51
N VAL A 190 8.46 -2.55 -14.33
CA VAL A 190 7.59 -1.38 -14.59
C VAL A 190 6.31 -1.80 -15.30
N LYS A 191 6.38 -2.68 -16.31
CA LYS A 191 5.19 -3.26 -16.97
C LYS A 191 4.25 -3.86 -15.94
N HIS A 192 4.74 -4.74 -15.07
CA HIS A 192 3.90 -5.37 -14.04
C HIS A 192 3.29 -4.36 -13.08
N ARG A 193 4.04 -3.32 -12.69
CA ARG A 193 3.53 -2.25 -11.82
C ARG A 193 2.37 -1.49 -12.46
N VAL A 194 2.47 -1.14 -13.73
CA VAL A 194 1.43 -0.41 -14.48
C VAL A 194 0.18 -1.27 -14.64
N VAL A 195 0.37 -2.52 -15.06
CA VAL A 195 -0.71 -3.47 -15.33
C VAL A 195 -1.51 -3.81 -14.07
N GLU A 196 -0.88 -3.87 -12.90
CA GLU A 196 -1.57 -4.15 -11.63
C GLU A 196 -2.56 -3.04 -11.24
N THR A 197 -2.25 -1.78 -11.56
CA THR A 197 -3.12 -0.63 -11.28
C THR A 197 -4.23 -0.43 -12.32
N MET A 198 -4.24 -1.24 -13.37
CA MET A 198 -5.08 -1.06 -14.55
C MET A 198 -6.25 -2.03 -14.58
N ASN A 199 -7.41 -1.55 -15.00
CA ASN A 199 -8.58 -2.40 -15.22
C ASN A 199 -8.33 -3.42 -16.34
N THR A 200 -9.02 -4.56 -16.23
CA THR A 200 -8.89 -5.69 -17.16
C THR A 200 -9.04 -5.28 -18.61
N ASN A 201 -10.17 -4.67 -18.93
CA ASN A 201 -10.51 -4.32 -20.31
C ASN A 201 -9.53 -3.30 -20.89
N THR A 202 -8.99 -2.40 -20.06
CA THR A 202 -8.05 -1.38 -20.53
C THR A 202 -6.66 -1.98 -20.77
N ALA A 203 -6.21 -2.91 -19.92
CA ALA A 203 -4.95 -3.62 -20.14
C ALA A 203 -4.99 -4.47 -21.42
N ASP A 204 -6.11 -5.15 -21.65
CA ASP A 204 -6.32 -5.97 -22.85
C ASP A 204 -6.37 -5.10 -24.12
N ALA A 205 -7.01 -3.92 -24.06
CA ALA A 205 -7.03 -2.95 -25.15
C ALA A 205 -5.64 -2.38 -25.50
N LEU A 206 -4.73 -2.29 -24.52
CA LEU A 206 -3.33 -1.89 -24.73
C LEU A 206 -2.41 -3.07 -25.06
N GLY A 207 -2.93 -4.29 -25.19
CA GLY A 207 -2.13 -5.49 -25.45
C GLY A 207 -1.21 -5.90 -24.28
N LEU A 208 -1.46 -5.40 -23.07
CA LEU A 208 -0.64 -5.69 -21.90
C LEU A 208 -1.11 -6.98 -21.21
N SER A 209 -0.45 -8.10 -21.49
CA SER A 209 -0.76 -9.37 -20.81
C SER A 209 -0.45 -9.30 -19.30
N ARG A 210 -1.39 -9.77 -18.47
CA ARG A 210 -1.20 -9.86 -17.01
C ARG A 210 -0.53 -11.16 -16.61
N ALA A 211 0.17 -11.12 -15.48
CA ALA A 211 0.70 -12.33 -14.88
C ALA A 211 -0.42 -13.12 -14.18
N ILE A 212 -0.29 -14.44 -14.14
CA ILE A 212 -1.23 -15.33 -13.42
C ILE A 212 -1.30 -14.99 -11.92
N LEU A 213 -0.20 -14.46 -11.35
CA LEU A 213 -0.09 -14.06 -9.95
C LEU A 213 -0.74 -12.68 -9.63
N CYS A 214 -1.55 -12.12 -10.52
CA CYS A 214 -2.21 -10.83 -10.34
C CYS A 214 -3.41 -10.87 -9.38
N ASN A 215 -3.94 -12.03 -9.01
CA ASN A 215 -5.09 -12.13 -8.10
C ASN A 215 -4.66 -12.28 -6.64
N ASP A 216 -3.77 -11.40 -6.20
CA ASP A 216 -3.28 -11.39 -4.82
C ASP A 216 -4.21 -10.58 -3.93
N GLY A 217 -4.86 -11.24 -2.97
CA GLY A 217 -5.79 -10.61 -2.02
C GLY A 217 -5.15 -9.54 -1.14
N LEU A 218 -3.82 -9.46 -1.07
CA LEU A 218 -3.11 -8.45 -0.27
C LEU A 218 -3.32 -7.02 -0.77
N VAL A 219 -3.50 -6.80 -2.08
CA VAL A 219 -3.80 -5.47 -2.62
C VAL A 219 -5.21 -5.03 -2.19
N LYS A 220 -6.18 -5.94 -2.24
CA LYS A 220 -7.54 -5.68 -1.74
C LYS A 220 -7.54 -5.38 -0.24
N LYS A 221 -6.78 -6.13 0.55
CA LYS A 221 -6.60 -5.84 1.98
C LYS A 221 -5.97 -4.47 2.24
N LEU A 222 -5.07 -4.01 1.37
CA LEU A 222 -4.53 -2.65 1.46
C LEU A 222 -5.61 -1.60 1.20
N GLU A 223 -6.43 -1.78 0.17
CA GLU A 223 -7.55 -0.87 -0.15
C GLU A 223 -8.57 -0.82 1.00
N GLU A 224 -8.88 -1.98 1.59
CA GLU A 224 -9.72 -2.08 2.79
C GLU A 224 -9.11 -1.31 3.96
N LEU A 225 -7.81 -1.49 4.22
CA LEU A 225 -7.09 -0.76 5.27
C LEU A 225 -7.10 0.77 5.03
N GLU A 226 -6.98 1.22 3.78
CA GLU A 226 -7.03 2.64 3.43
C GLU A 226 -8.43 3.23 3.62
N LYS A 227 -9.49 2.51 3.25
CA LYS A 227 -10.89 2.93 3.53
C LYS A 227 -11.15 3.04 5.03
N VAL A 228 -10.68 2.04 5.78
CA VAL A 228 -10.76 1.99 7.24
C VAL A 228 -10.01 3.20 7.84
N ALA A 229 -8.81 3.51 7.36
CA ALA A 229 -8.04 4.68 7.80
C ALA A 229 -8.72 6.02 7.54
N GLU A 230 -9.34 6.22 6.36
CA GLU A 230 -10.12 7.42 6.05
C GLU A 230 -11.33 7.58 6.97
N MET A 231 -12.03 6.48 7.28
CA MET A 231 -13.10 6.50 8.27
C MET A 231 -12.59 6.97 9.65
N TYR A 232 -11.40 6.52 10.10
CA TYR A 232 -10.83 7.01 11.38
C TYR A 232 -10.44 8.47 11.33
N LYS A 233 -9.89 8.93 10.22
CA LYS A 233 -9.56 10.34 10.03
C LYS A 233 -10.82 11.20 10.19
N GLY A 234 -11.94 10.77 9.60
CA GLY A 234 -13.25 11.40 9.78
C GLY A 234 -13.73 11.37 11.23
N LEU A 235 -13.67 10.20 11.89
CA LEU A 235 -14.09 10.04 13.29
C LEU A 235 -13.28 10.94 14.24
N ILE A 236 -11.96 11.01 14.08
CA ILE A 236 -11.09 11.89 14.87
C ILE A 236 -11.45 13.35 14.63
N GLY A 237 -11.66 13.75 13.36
CA GLY A 237 -12.06 15.11 12.99
C GLY A 237 -13.38 15.52 13.63
N LEU A 238 -14.40 14.66 13.56
CA LEU A 238 -15.70 14.88 14.19
C LEU A 238 -15.59 14.97 15.72
N THR A 239 -14.80 14.08 16.33
CA THR A 239 -14.59 14.08 17.79
C THR A 239 -13.90 15.37 18.25
N LYS A 240 -12.86 15.82 17.53
CA LYS A 240 -12.18 17.09 17.81
C LYS A 240 -13.14 18.28 17.67
N SER A 241 -13.91 18.33 16.58
CA SER A 241 -14.90 19.39 16.34
C SER A 241 -15.94 19.44 17.45
N LEU A 242 -16.50 18.29 17.83
CA LEU A 242 -17.46 18.19 18.94
C LEU A 242 -16.87 18.70 20.26
N LEU A 243 -15.64 18.29 20.59
CA LEU A 243 -14.96 18.77 21.80
C LEU A 243 -14.68 20.27 21.76
N LYS A 244 -14.31 20.81 20.60
CA LYS A 244 -14.09 22.26 20.41
C LYS A 244 -15.39 23.04 20.62
N THR A 245 -16.49 22.64 19.99
CA THR A 245 -17.79 23.31 20.17
C THR A 245 -18.28 23.20 21.62
N THR A 246 -18.08 22.04 22.26
CA THR A 246 -18.43 21.87 23.69
C THR A 246 -17.57 22.77 24.59
N PHE A 247 -16.31 23.00 24.21
CA PHE A 247 -15.43 23.94 24.88
C PHE A 247 -15.88 25.39 24.73
N GLU A 248 -16.18 25.83 23.51
CA GLU A 248 -16.72 27.17 23.24
C GLU A 248 -18.04 27.41 24.00
N LEU A 249 -18.94 26.41 24.01
CA LEU A 249 -20.19 26.46 24.77
C LEU A 249 -19.92 26.65 26.28
N SER A 250 -18.94 25.95 26.85
CA SER A 250 -18.60 26.11 28.26
C SER A 250 -18.07 27.51 28.61
N GLN A 251 -17.34 28.14 27.68
CA GLN A 251 -16.83 29.49 27.88
C GLN A 251 -17.98 30.50 27.85
N SER A 252 -18.95 30.31 26.97
CA SER A 252 -20.19 31.10 26.96
C SER A 252 -21.00 30.91 28.25
N HIS A 253 -21.16 29.68 28.74
CA HIS A 253 -21.81 29.41 30.03
C HIS A 253 -21.08 30.07 31.20
N LYS A 254 -19.74 30.08 31.18
CA LYS A 254 -18.93 30.77 32.19
C LYS A 254 -19.18 32.28 32.16
N ALA A 255 -19.12 32.91 30.98
CA ALA A 255 -19.39 34.34 30.82
C ALA A 255 -20.81 34.71 31.29
N PHE A 256 -21.80 33.88 30.94
CA PHE A 256 -23.17 34.03 31.46
C PHE A 256 -23.19 33.94 32.99
N GLY A 257 -22.54 32.92 33.57
CA GLY A 257 -22.41 32.76 35.02
C GLY A 257 -21.78 33.97 35.73
N GLU A 258 -20.76 34.59 35.15
CA GLU A 258 -20.11 35.80 35.69
C GLU A 258 -21.09 36.98 35.73
N VAL A 259 -21.91 37.17 34.68
CA VAL A 259 -22.96 38.21 34.66
C VAL A 259 -24.03 37.96 35.72
N PHE A 260 -24.49 36.72 35.88
CA PHE A 260 -25.46 36.36 36.93
C PHE A 260 -24.89 36.54 38.34
N SER A 261 -23.60 36.23 38.53
CA SER A 261 -22.90 36.49 39.79
C SER A 261 -22.83 37.97 40.12
N ALA A 262 -22.65 38.83 39.12
CA ALA A 262 -22.63 40.28 39.31
C ALA A 262 -23.99 40.83 39.75
N ILE A 263 -25.09 40.16 39.35
CA ILE A 263 -26.47 40.51 39.73
C ILE A 263 -26.86 39.91 41.10
N GLY A 264 -25.98 39.12 41.75
CA GLY A 264 -26.20 38.55 43.08
C GLY A 264 -26.80 37.14 43.08
N LEU A 265 -26.93 36.50 41.91
CA LEU A 265 -27.32 35.08 41.81
C LEU A 265 -26.08 34.18 42.00
N ILE A 266 -26.24 33.06 42.70
CA ILE A 266 -25.16 32.08 42.91
C ILE A 266 -24.78 31.47 41.56
N ALA A 267 -23.58 31.75 41.06
CA ALA A 267 -23.07 31.16 39.83
C ALA A 267 -22.68 29.69 40.07
N ILE A 268 -23.51 28.76 39.60
CA ILE A 268 -23.22 27.31 39.67
C ILE A 268 -22.70 26.82 38.32
N TRP A 269 -21.47 27.22 37.97
CA TRP A 269 -20.78 26.66 36.80
C TRP A 269 -19.42 26.11 37.25
N LYS A 270 -19.41 24.83 37.66
CA LYS A 270 -18.19 24.11 38.03
C LYS A 270 -17.41 23.67 36.79
N ASP A 271 -16.11 23.42 37.00
CA ASP A 271 -15.10 22.97 36.04
C ASP A 271 -15.35 21.52 35.54
N LEU A 272 -16.54 21.26 35.01
CA LEU A 272 -17.04 19.94 34.56
C LEU A 272 -16.43 19.53 33.23
N LEU A 273 -16.23 20.51 32.35
CA LEU A 273 -15.65 20.28 31.04
C LEU A 273 -14.18 19.84 31.11
N SER A 274 -13.39 20.41 32.03
CA SER A 274 -11.97 20.03 32.18
C SER A 274 -11.81 18.56 32.56
N LYS A 275 -12.74 17.98 33.33
CA LYS A 275 -12.76 16.55 33.67
C LYS A 275 -13.07 15.66 32.45
N MET A 276 -14.01 16.08 31.61
CA MET A 276 -14.34 15.40 30.36
C MET A 276 -13.16 15.44 29.37
N LEU A 277 -12.55 16.61 29.19
CA LEU A 277 -11.41 16.81 28.28
C LEU A 277 -10.16 16.04 28.72
N LYS A 278 -9.88 15.96 30.04
CA LYS A 278 -8.81 15.10 30.58
C LYS A 278 -9.03 13.62 30.26
N THR A 279 -10.28 13.20 30.08
CA THR A 279 -10.63 11.80 29.76
C THR A 279 -10.59 11.52 28.25
N ALA A 280 -10.96 12.50 27.41
CA ALA A 280 -11.01 12.39 25.96
C ALA A 280 -9.64 12.64 25.27
N LYS A 281 -8.74 13.42 25.87
CA LYS A 281 -7.42 13.73 25.30
C LYS A 281 -6.54 12.48 25.04
N PRO A 282 -6.43 11.50 25.96
CA PRO A 282 -5.69 10.25 25.69
C PRO A 282 -6.30 9.44 24.55
N MET A 283 -7.64 9.38 24.46
CA MET A 283 -8.35 8.65 23.40
C MET A 283 -8.00 9.20 22.00
N ILE A 284 -8.00 10.53 21.83
CA ILE A 284 -7.60 11.16 20.57
C ILE A 284 -6.12 10.90 20.26
N THR A 285 -5.27 10.88 21.28
CA THR A 285 -3.82 10.63 21.12
C THR A 285 -3.55 9.19 20.67
N ASP A 286 -4.27 8.23 21.23
CA ASP A 286 -4.16 6.81 20.88
C ASP A 286 -4.65 6.55 19.45
N LEU A 287 -5.81 7.12 19.07
CA LEU A 287 -6.33 7.03 17.70
C LEU A 287 -5.42 7.70 16.68
N ASN A 288 -4.83 8.86 17.01
CA ASN A 288 -3.82 9.50 16.16
C ASN A 288 -2.56 8.65 16.01
N THR A 289 -2.15 7.92 17.05
CA THR A 289 -1.01 7.02 16.98
C THR A 289 -1.26 5.87 16.00
N TYR A 290 -2.47 5.29 16.03
CA TYR A 290 -2.88 4.28 15.06
C TYR A 290 -2.85 4.83 13.62
N LEU A 291 -3.49 5.98 13.38
CA LEU A 291 -3.62 6.57 12.05
C LEU A 291 -2.28 7.08 11.48
N ASN A 292 -1.44 7.71 12.29
CA ASN A 292 -0.23 8.38 11.82
C ASN A 292 1.03 7.51 11.89
N LYS A 293 1.01 6.41 12.66
CA LYS A 293 2.17 5.50 12.78
C LYS A 293 1.89 4.09 12.28
N ALA A 294 0.83 3.44 12.79
CA ALA A 294 0.59 2.02 12.51
C ALA A 294 0.11 1.76 11.06
N VAL A 295 -0.84 2.55 10.57
CA VAL A 295 -1.34 2.44 9.19
C VAL A 295 -0.25 2.76 8.15
N PRO A 296 0.50 3.89 8.25
CA PRO A 296 1.54 4.21 7.26
C PRO A 296 2.68 3.19 7.22
N ASP A 297 3.07 2.62 8.37
CA ASP A 297 4.08 1.58 8.45
C ASP A 297 3.63 0.27 7.78
N THR A 298 2.38 -0.13 7.99
CA THR A 298 1.78 -1.29 7.32
C THR A 298 1.69 -1.06 5.80
N ARG A 299 1.23 0.12 5.38
CA ARG A 299 1.21 0.53 3.97
C ARG A 299 2.60 0.48 3.33
N LEU A 300 3.63 0.97 4.02
CA LEU A 300 5.01 0.90 3.53
C LEU A 300 5.48 -0.55 3.37
N THR A 301 5.11 -1.41 4.31
CA THR A 301 5.46 -2.84 4.26
C THR A 301 4.80 -3.53 3.05
N ILE A 302 3.53 -3.24 2.79
CA ILE A 302 2.82 -3.76 1.61
C ILE A 302 3.43 -3.22 0.31
N LYS A 303 3.82 -1.93 0.26
CA LYS A 303 4.53 -1.37 -0.90
C LYS A 303 5.87 -2.07 -1.18
N LYS A 304 6.64 -2.39 -0.13
CA LYS A 304 7.88 -3.19 -0.26
C LYS A 304 7.59 -4.59 -0.78
N TYR A 305 6.52 -5.22 -0.29
CA TYR A 305 6.09 -6.53 -0.80
C TYR A 305 5.74 -6.50 -2.29
N LEU A 306 4.96 -5.50 -2.74
CA LEU A 306 4.63 -5.34 -4.16
C LEU A 306 5.87 -5.17 -5.04
N ASP A 307 6.87 -4.43 -4.54
CA ASP A 307 8.12 -4.26 -5.27
C ASP A 307 8.87 -5.59 -5.47
N VAL A 308 8.93 -6.43 -4.42
CA VAL A 308 9.51 -7.78 -4.49
C VAL A 308 8.67 -8.72 -5.36
N LYS A 309 7.34 -8.63 -5.30
CA LYS A 309 6.42 -9.37 -6.18
C LYS A 309 6.70 -9.06 -7.66
N PHE A 310 6.79 -7.78 -8.02
CA PHE A 310 7.04 -7.38 -9.40
C PHE A 310 8.43 -7.76 -9.88
N GLU A 311 9.44 -7.76 -9.01
CA GLU A 311 10.77 -8.28 -9.33
C GLU A 311 10.73 -9.78 -9.64
N TYR A 312 10.08 -10.58 -8.81
CA TYR A 312 9.90 -12.01 -9.08
C TYR A 312 9.13 -12.26 -10.39
N LEU A 313 8.04 -11.53 -10.62
CA LEU A 313 7.26 -11.65 -11.86
C LEU A 313 8.05 -11.25 -13.11
N ALA A 314 8.91 -10.23 -13.01
CA ALA A 314 9.79 -9.83 -14.11
C ALA A 314 10.76 -10.97 -14.50
N TYR A 315 11.34 -11.65 -13.51
CA TYR A 315 12.17 -12.84 -13.77
C TYR A 315 11.37 -14.00 -14.37
N CYS A 316 10.14 -14.26 -13.89
CA CYS A 316 9.28 -15.28 -14.49
C CYS A 316 8.95 -14.98 -15.95
N LEU A 317 8.66 -13.71 -16.27
CA LEU A 317 8.40 -13.29 -17.65
C LEU A 317 9.65 -13.44 -18.52
N LYS A 318 10.83 -13.06 -18.02
CA LYS A 318 12.09 -13.24 -18.75
C LYS A 318 12.39 -14.71 -19.04
N VAL A 319 12.22 -15.59 -18.05
CA VAL A 319 12.41 -17.04 -18.27
C VAL A 319 11.44 -17.55 -19.34
N LYS A 320 10.17 -17.16 -19.28
CA LYS A 320 9.18 -17.55 -20.28
C LYS A 320 9.55 -17.07 -21.69
N GLU A 321 9.97 -15.82 -21.84
CA GLU A 321 10.42 -15.29 -23.14
C GLU A 321 11.62 -16.07 -23.69
N MET A 322 12.57 -16.46 -22.83
CA MET A 322 13.71 -17.29 -23.24
C MET A 322 13.30 -18.73 -23.58
N ASP A 323 12.33 -19.31 -22.86
CA ASP A 323 11.75 -20.62 -23.17
C ASP A 323 11.01 -20.60 -24.53
N ASP A 324 10.23 -19.55 -24.78
CA ASP A 324 9.47 -19.35 -26.01
C ASP A 324 10.44 -19.15 -27.21
N GLU A 325 11.52 -18.38 -27.02
CA GLU A 325 12.61 -18.23 -28.00
C GLU A 325 13.27 -19.58 -28.32
N GLU A 326 13.70 -20.33 -27.30
CA GLU A 326 14.31 -21.65 -27.48
C GLU A 326 13.38 -22.61 -28.23
N TYR A 327 12.08 -22.58 -27.92
CA TYR A 327 11.08 -23.38 -28.62
C TYR A 327 10.92 -22.97 -30.09
N SER A 328 10.90 -21.67 -30.39
CA SER A 328 10.80 -21.16 -31.76
C SER A 328 11.97 -21.58 -32.63
N TYR A 329 13.21 -21.42 -32.15
CA TYR A 329 14.41 -21.87 -32.89
C TYR A 329 14.43 -23.39 -33.07
N ALA A 330 14.06 -24.15 -32.03
CA ALA A 330 13.96 -25.60 -32.12
C ALA A 330 12.90 -26.06 -33.14
N ALA A 331 11.77 -25.35 -33.25
CA ALA A 331 10.73 -25.64 -34.23
C ALA A 331 11.18 -25.35 -35.67
N LEU A 332 12.03 -24.34 -35.87
CA LEU A 332 12.65 -23.99 -37.16
C LEU A 332 13.85 -24.87 -37.50
N GLN A 333 14.32 -25.71 -36.57
CA GLN A 333 15.56 -26.49 -36.67
C GLN A 333 16.81 -25.61 -36.86
N GLU A 334 16.77 -24.38 -36.33
CA GLU A 334 17.91 -23.46 -36.37
C GLU A 334 18.72 -23.55 -35.07
N PRO A 335 20.06 -23.54 -35.16
CA PRO A 335 20.91 -23.53 -33.97
C PRO A 335 20.81 -22.20 -33.23
N LEU A 336 20.73 -22.26 -31.90
CA LEU A 336 20.74 -21.09 -31.04
C LEU A 336 22.05 -21.08 -30.23
N TYR A 337 22.97 -20.20 -30.59
CA TYR A 337 24.33 -20.14 -30.03
C TYR A 337 24.39 -20.15 -28.50
N ARG A 338 23.50 -19.40 -27.84
CA ARG A 338 23.37 -19.38 -26.37
C ARG A 338 23.12 -20.78 -25.80
N VAL A 339 22.31 -21.61 -26.47
CA VAL A 339 21.96 -22.96 -26.00
C VAL A 339 23.09 -23.95 -26.29
N GLU A 340 23.71 -23.84 -27.46
CA GLU A 340 24.83 -24.71 -27.89
C GLU A 340 26.06 -24.55 -26.98
N THR A 341 26.26 -23.37 -26.39
CA THR A 341 27.38 -23.06 -25.48
C THR A 341 27.08 -23.34 -24.01
N GLY A 342 25.97 -24.02 -23.69
CA GLY A 342 25.64 -24.43 -22.32
C GLY A 342 24.70 -23.49 -21.54
N ASN A 343 24.14 -22.49 -22.23
CA ASN A 343 23.02 -21.69 -21.77
C ASN A 343 23.22 -20.92 -20.44
N TYR A 344 24.40 -20.32 -20.29
CA TYR A 344 24.81 -19.64 -19.05
C TYR A 344 23.92 -18.44 -18.68
N GLU A 345 23.47 -17.64 -19.65
CA GLU A 345 22.56 -16.52 -19.38
C GLU A 345 21.22 -17.00 -18.80
N TYR A 346 20.61 -18.03 -19.37
CA TYR A 346 19.36 -18.59 -18.85
C TYR A 346 19.55 -19.13 -17.44
N ARG A 347 20.66 -19.83 -17.19
CA ARG A 347 21.01 -20.37 -15.87
C ARG A 347 21.21 -19.27 -14.82
N LEU A 348 21.82 -18.15 -15.19
CA LEU A 348 21.91 -16.94 -14.35
C LEU A 348 20.53 -16.39 -14.01
N ILE A 349 19.63 -16.27 -14.99
CA ILE A 349 18.26 -15.79 -14.79
C ILE A 349 17.46 -16.75 -13.90
N LEU A 350 17.64 -18.06 -14.06
CA LEU A 350 17.02 -19.08 -13.20
C LEU A 350 17.44 -18.92 -11.73
N ARG A 351 18.73 -18.66 -11.48
CA ARG A 351 19.23 -18.39 -10.12
C ARG A 351 18.59 -17.12 -9.55
N CYS A 352 18.60 -16.03 -10.31
CA CYS A 352 17.99 -14.76 -9.87
C CYS A 352 16.49 -14.92 -9.59
N ARG A 353 15.77 -15.73 -10.40
CA ARG A 353 14.37 -16.06 -10.19
C ARG A 353 14.15 -16.83 -8.88
N GLN A 354 14.99 -17.83 -8.58
CA GLN A 354 14.91 -18.58 -7.32
C GLN A 354 15.09 -17.65 -6.12
N ASP A 355 16.11 -16.79 -6.14
CA ASP A 355 16.37 -15.84 -5.05
C ASP A 355 15.21 -14.87 -4.88
N ALA A 356 14.66 -14.36 -5.98
CA ALA A 356 13.49 -13.49 -5.97
C ALA A 356 12.24 -14.22 -5.43
N ARG A 357 12.03 -15.50 -5.77
CA ARG A 357 10.93 -16.33 -5.25
C ARG A 357 11.02 -16.46 -3.73
N THR A 358 12.20 -16.75 -3.21
CA THR A 358 12.43 -16.90 -1.76
C THR A 358 12.15 -15.59 -1.03
N ARG A 359 12.65 -14.45 -1.54
CA ARG A 359 12.35 -13.12 -0.98
C ARG A 359 10.86 -12.81 -1.02
N PHE A 360 10.20 -13.13 -2.13
CA PHE A 360 8.77 -12.92 -2.32
C PHE A 360 7.94 -13.75 -1.32
N ALA A 361 8.23 -15.04 -1.18
CA ALA A 361 7.53 -15.93 -0.26
C ALA A 361 7.67 -15.45 1.19
N LYS A 362 8.89 -15.07 1.61
CA LYS A 362 9.15 -14.52 2.94
C LYS A 362 8.40 -13.20 3.20
N MET A 363 8.50 -12.25 2.27
CA MET A 363 7.79 -10.97 2.41
C MET A 363 6.26 -11.16 2.44
N ARG A 364 5.73 -12.15 1.71
CA ARG A 364 4.31 -12.49 1.73
C ARG A 364 3.87 -12.98 3.11
N SER A 365 4.60 -13.91 3.73
CA SER A 365 4.28 -14.38 5.08
C SER A 365 4.39 -13.25 6.10
N ASP A 366 5.42 -12.41 6.01
CA ASP A 366 5.64 -11.30 6.94
C ASP A 366 4.51 -10.26 6.87
N VAL A 367 4.04 -9.92 5.66
CA VAL A 367 2.90 -9.00 5.46
C VAL A 367 1.60 -9.60 6.00
N LEU A 368 1.35 -10.90 5.78
CA LEU A 368 0.13 -11.56 6.27
C LEU A 368 0.06 -11.52 7.79
N VAL A 369 1.14 -11.89 8.48
CA VAL A 369 1.23 -11.84 9.94
C VAL A 369 1.05 -10.40 10.44
N LYS A 370 1.70 -9.43 9.79
CA LYS A 370 1.61 -8.02 10.19
C LYS A 370 0.19 -7.45 10.04
N LEU A 371 -0.52 -7.80 8.98
CA LEU A 371 -1.92 -7.43 8.79
C LEU A 371 -2.81 -8.04 9.88
N GLU A 372 -2.63 -9.32 10.20
CA GLU A 372 -3.40 -9.99 11.25
C GLU A 372 -3.17 -9.36 12.63
N LEU A 373 -1.91 -9.03 12.96
CA LEU A 373 -1.58 -8.33 14.21
C LEU A 373 -2.19 -6.93 14.27
N LEU A 374 -2.22 -6.22 13.13
CA LEU A 374 -2.84 -4.91 13.05
C LEU A 374 -4.35 -5.01 13.27
N ASP A 375 -5.02 -5.96 12.61
CA ASP A 375 -6.47 -6.17 12.71
C ASP A 375 -6.88 -6.58 14.13
N GLN A 376 -6.13 -7.45 14.80
CA GLN A 376 -6.40 -7.85 16.19
C GLN A 376 -6.29 -6.68 17.16
N LYS A 377 -5.21 -5.88 17.04
CA LYS A 377 -5.01 -4.69 17.87
C LYS A 377 -6.07 -3.63 17.59
N HIS A 378 -6.41 -3.44 16.32
CA HIS A 378 -7.38 -2.48 15.85
C HIS A 378 -8.73 -2.63 16.56
N VAL A 379 -9.34 -3.82 16.46
CA VAL A 379 -10.68 -4.08 17.00
C VAL A 379 -10.74 -3.82 18.51
N GLN A 380 -9.72 -4.25 19.25
CA GLN A 380 -9.66 -4.06 20.70
C GLN A 380 -9.52 -2.59 21.08
N ASP A 381 -8.61 -1.87 20.43
CA ASP A 381 -8.34 -0.47 20.75
C ASP A 381 -9.58 0.40 20.47
N ILE A 382 -10.32 0.18 19.38
CA ILE A 382 -11.43 1.06 19.02
C ILE A 382 -12.64 0.91 19.92
N VAL A 383 -13.03 -0.33 20.21
CA VAL A 383 -14.18 -0.58 21.08
C VAL A 383 -13.94 0.05 22.44
N PHE A 384 -12.73 -0.10 22.98
CA PHE A 384 -12.34 0.50 24.25
C PHE A 384 -12.37 2.03 24.20
N GLN A 385 -11.82 2.64 23.14
CA GLN A 385 -11.76 4.10 23.02
C GLN A 385 -13.15 4.73 22.80
N LEU A 386 -14.02 4.13 21.99
CA LEU A 386 -15.40 4.58 21.80
C LEU A 386 -16.22 4.44 23.08
N GLN A 387 -16.11 3.32 23.78
CA GLN A 387 -16.80 3.12 25.06
C GLN A 387 -16.35 4.15 26.09
N ARG A 388 -15.04 4.43 26.16
CA ARG A 388 -14.47 5.46 27.04
C ARG A 388 -14.99 6.85 26.69
N PHE A 389 -15.11 7.19 25.40
CA PHE A 389 -15.65 8.46 24.94
C PHE A 389 -17.11 8.64 25.32
N VAL A 390 -17.96 7.67 24.97
CA VAL A 390 -19.40 7.69 25.28
C VAL A 390 -19.62 7.76 26.78
N SER A 391 -18.86 6.99 27.56
CA SER A 391 -18.94 7.02 29.03
C SER A 391 -18.54 8.39 29.60
N ALA A 392 -17.51 9.03 29.04
CA ALA A 392 -17.09 10.37 29.45
C ALA A 392 -18.15 11.43 29.11
N MET A 393 -18.75 11.38 27.92
CA MET A 393 -19.82 12.27 27.50
C MET A 393 -21.08 12.08 28.35
N ALA A 394 -21.50 10.84 28.59
CA ALA A 394 -22.66 10.52 29.43
C ALA A 394 -22.45 11.04 30.85
N LYS A 395 -21.26 10.83 31.42
CA LYS A 395 -20.91 11.37 32.73
C LYS A 395 -20.96 12.90 32.76
N TYR A 396 -20.40 13.56 31.75
CA TYR A 396 -20.47 15.03 31.64
C TYR A 396 -21.91 15.54 31.62
N HIS A 397 -22.78 14.96 30.80
CA HIS A 397 -24.18 15.38 30.74
C HIS A 397 -24.95 15.07 32.03
N ASN A 398 -24.71 13.93 32.67
CA ASN A 398 -25.30 13.59 33.96
C ASN A 398 -24.84 14.54 35.07
N ASP A 399 -23.55 14.88 35.11
CA ASP A 399 -23.02 15.82 36.10
C ASP A 399 -23.59 17.24 35.86
N CYS A 400 -23.72 17.67 34.60
CA CYS A 400 -24.40 18.91 34.23
C CYS A 400 -25.87 18.92 34.67
N HIS A 401 -26.60 17.83 34.43
CA HIS A 401 -27.99 17.69 34.88
C HIS A 401 -28.11 17.77 36.41
N GLY A 402 -27.22 17.10 37.15
CA GLY A 402 -27.19 17.18 38.62
C GLY A 402 -27.02 18.61 39.13
N VAL A 403 -26.07 19.34 38.53
CA VAL A 403 -25.84 20.75 38.85
C VAL A 403 -27.05 21.63 38.51
N MET A 404 -27.66 21.43 37.35
CA MET A 404 -28.86 22.19 36.95
C MET A 404 -30.08 21.87 37.82
N LYS A 405 -30.21 20.63 38.31
CA LYS A 405 -31.32 20.20 39.18
C LYS A 405 -31.25 20.83 40.57
N GLU A 406 -30.04 21.02 41.10
CA GLU A 406 -29.81 21.70 42.38
C GLU A 406 -29.93 23.23 42.28
N ALA A 407 -29.81 23.78 41.07
CA ALA A 407 -29.91 25.20 40.81
C ALA A 407 -31.39 25.66 40.79
N VAL A 408 -31.81 26.39 41.84
CA VAL A 408 -33.10 27.09 41.86
C VAL A 408 -32.96 28.38 41.05
N VAL A 409 -33.14 28.30 39.73
CA VAL A 409 -33.01 29.45 38.82
C VAL A 409 -34.31 30.26 38.73
N PHE A 410 -35.44 29.74 39.23
CA PHE A 410 -36.75 30.41 39.20
C PHE A 410 -37.59 30.10 40.47
N PRO A 411 -38.45 31.04 40.94
CA PRO A 411 -38.94 32.24 40.27
C PRO A 411 -38.10 33.50 40.56
N ILE A 412 -37.80 34.28 39.53
CA ILE A 412 -37.19 35.61 39.67
C ILE A 412 -38.29 36.57 40.13
N GLU A 413 -38.51 36.68 41.45
CA GLU A 413 -39.29 37.79 42.00
C GLU A 413 -38.43 39.06 41.90
N VAL A 414 -38.56 39.77 40.79
CA VAL A 414 -38.03 41.13 40.66
C VAL A 414 -38.96 42.03 41.47
N ASP A 415 -38.58 42.34 42.72
CA ASP A 415 -39.32 43.29 43.55
C ASP A 415 -39.08 44.70 43.01
N LEU A 416 -39.86 45.09 42.01
CA LEU A 416 -39.87 46.44 41.45
C LEU A 416 -40.48 47.37 42.50
N SER A 417 -39.65 47.95 43.37
CA SER A 417 -40.07 49.01 44.27
C SER A 417 -40.73 50.13 43.45
N ARG A 418 -41.90 50.60 43.92
CA ARG A 418 -42.85 51.53 43.25
C ARG A 418 -42.29 52.92 42.81
N GLY A 419 -40.98 53.11 42.75
CA GLY A 419 -40.31 54.32 42.26
C GLY A 419 -39.72 54.23 40.85
N THR A 420 -39.76 53.08 40.17
CA THR A 420 -39.10 52.90 38.86
C THR A 420 -39.79 53.60 37.68
N PHE A 421 -41.02 54.10 37.87
CA PHE A 421 -41.79 54.80 36.83
C PHE A 421 -42.23 56.19 37.31
N THR A 422 -41.29 57.06 37.69
CA THR A 422 -41.55 58.51 37.68
C THR A 422 -41.04 59.05 36.34
N TYR A 423 -41.94 59.19 35.37
CA TYR A 423 -41.67 59.97 34.16
C TYR A 423 -41.69 61.46 34.54
N ASP A 424 -40.59 62.16 34.30
CA ASP A 424 -40.50 63.62 34.42
C ASP A 424 -41.41 64.27 33.36
N THR A 425 -42.57 64.74 33.79
CA THR A 425 -43.48 65.57 32.98
C THR A 425 -42.99 67.02 32.95
N THR A 426 -41.85 67.25 32.30
CA THR A 426 -41.42 68.59 31.89
C THR A 426 -40.76 68.53 30.51
N ASN A 427 -41.61 68.47 29.49
CA ASN A 427 -41.46 69.29 28.29
C ASN A 427 -42.77 69.27 27.51
N GLN A 428 -43.55 70.33 27.69
CA GLN A 428 -44.61 70.75 26.78
C GLN A 428 -44.03 70.91 25.38
N PHE A 429 -44.56 70.17 24.42
CA PHE A 429 -44.75 70.69 23.07
C PHE A 429 -46.20 70.44 22.70
N ASN A 430 -46.94 71.54 22.57
CA ASN A 430 -48.19 71.62 21.82
C ASN A 430 -47.94 71.02 20.43
N ASP A 431 -48.86 70.18 19.96
CA ASP A 431 -49.65 70.54 18.79
C ASP A 431 -50.98 69.79 18.89
N GLU A 432 -52.03 70.60 18.96
CA GLU A 432 -53.43 70.20 19.01
C GLU A 432 -53.82 69.46 17.72
N GLU A 433 -54.61 68.40 17.93
CA GLU A 433 -55.84 68.04 17.22
C GLU A 433 -55.81 68.01 15.68
N ASP A 434 -55.93 66.80 15.12
CA ASP A 434 -57.14 66.45 14.38
C ASP A 434 -57.36 64.93 14.45
N GLU A 435 -58.46 64.57 15.11
CA GLU A 435 -59.05 63.24 15.23
C GLU A 435 -59.59 62.78 13.85
N GLU A 436 -59.59 61.47 13.58
CA GLU A 436 -60.83 60.71 13.30
C GLU A 436 -60.54 59.23 12.93
N GLU A 437 -61.24 58.37 13.67
CA GLU A 437 -61.89 57.09 13.28
C GLU A 437 -61.00 55.86 12.99
N GLU A 438 -60.91 54.85 13.87
CA GLU A 438 -61.90 53.85 14.34
C GLU A 438 -61.67 52.48 13.63
N GLU A 439 -61.41 51.45 14.46
CA GLU A 439 -61.87 50.04 14.38
C GLU A 439 -61.61 49.24 13.07
N GLN A 440 -61.14 47.99 13.04
CA GLN A 440 -61.46 46.80 13.83
C GLN A 440 -60.58 45.62 13.36
N GLU A 441 -60.20 44.77 14.32
CA GLU A 441 -60.09 43.29 14.34
C GLU A 441 -59.58 42.43 13.16
N GLU A 442 -58.76 41.45 13.58
CA GLU A 442 -58.13 40.36 12.83
C GLU A 442 -59.14 39.35 12.27
N GLU A 443 -58.96 38.94 11.00
CA GLU A 443 -59.63 37.76 10.43
C GLU A 443 -58.68 36.55 10.34
N VAL A 444 -59.10 35.48 11.01
CA VAL A 444 -58.54 34.13 11.01
C VAL A 444 -59.05 33.37 9.78
N VAL A 445 -58.17 32.72 9.02
CA VAL A 445 -58.56 31.73 8.00
C VAL A 445 -58.16 30.33 8.46
N THR A 446 -59.16 29.54 8.88
CA THR A 446 -59.06 28.09 9.05
C THR A 446 -59.86 27.33 8.00
N GLU A 447 -59.27 26.20 7.62
CA GLU A 447 -59.65 25.15 6.69
C GLU A 447 -61.12 24.71 6.69
N SER A 448 -61.62 24.39 5.49
CA SER A 448 -62.89 23.73 5.25
C SER A 448 -62.78 22.22 5.43
N ARG A 449 -63.71 21.68 6.21
CA ARG A 449 -63.92 20.28 6.52
C ARG A 449 -65.17 19.78 5.77
N GLY A 450 -65.06 18.64 5.10
CA GLY A 450 -66.21 17.87 4.62
C GLY A 450 -66.53 16.74 5.58
N GLU A 451 -67.71 16.81 6.23
CA GLU A 451 -68.29 15.78 7.10
C GLU A 451 -68.84 14.60 6.27
N THR A 452 -68.95 13.37 6.80
CA THR A 452 -70.13 12.95 7.59
C THR A 452 -69.99 11.54 8.22
N THR A 453 -70.54 11.45 9.45
CA THR A 453 -71.29 10.34 10.12
C THR A 453 -70.61 9.02 10.57
N ALA A 454 -70.74 8.77 11.88
CA ALA A 454 -70.54 7.53 12.66
C ALA A 454 -71.79 6.59 12.60
N PRO A 455 -71.95 5.42 13.30
CA PRO A 455 -71.17 4.89 14.45
C PRO A 455 -70.99 3.34 14.59
N TYR A 456 -70.17 2.95 15.58
CA TYR A 456 -70.17 1.73 16.44
C TYR A 456 -70.23 0.29 15.83
N SER A 457 -69.19 -0.53 16.10
CA SER A 457 -69.26 -1.75 16.95
C SER A 457 -68.01 -2.67 16.84
N ASP A 458 -67.56 -3.10 18.02
CA ASP A 458 -66.92 -4.37 18.44
C ASP A 458 -66.22 -5.35 17.46
N ASN A 459 -65.01 -5.73 17.90
CA ASN A 459 -64.47 -7.10 18.04
C ASN A 459 -64.03 -7.97 16.82
N LEU A 460 -62.82 -8.51 17.02
CA LEU A 460 -62.36 -9.90 16.78
C LEU A 460 -61.88 -10.34 15.37
N ILE A 461 -60.65 -10.87 15.39
CA ILE A 461 -60.14 -12.11 14.73
C ILE A 461 -59.72 -12.04 13.24
N ASN A 462 -58.40 -12.12 13.06
CA ASN A 462 -57.61 -13.19 12.41
C ASN A 462 -57.76 -13.53 10.90
N THR A 463 -56.59 -13.77 10.30
CA THR A 463 -56.27 -14.65 9.14
C THR A 463 -56.98 -14.41 7.80
N ASP A 464 -56.22 -14.01 6.79
CA ASP A 464 -55.46 -14.95 5.93
C ASP A 464 -54.16 -14.30 5.42
#